data_AF-A0A543Q2T9-F1
#
_entry.id   AF-A0A543Q2T9-F1
#
_cell.length_a   1.000
_cell.length_b   1.000
_cell.length_c   1.000
_cell.angle_alpha   90.00
_cell.angle_beta   90.00
_cell.angle_gamma   90.00
#
_symmetry.space_group_name_H-M   'P 1'
#
loop_
_entity.id
_entity.type
_entity.pdbx_description
1 polymer ?
#
loop_
_entity_poly.entity_id
_entity_poly.type
_entity_poly.pdbx_seq_one_letter_code
_entity_poly.pdbx_strand_id
1 'polypeptide(L)'
;MALPLLIEHLREYHQWRVRIANAVDQIAKLSVDLEILPSGTMLRMQNLSREIAGDQLRISFFGEFARGKSELINALFFSDLGARLMPSGPGQTTMCPVEITYGLAPPSLQLLPIRSRTLNDSIEKLKKNSGLWTFSPLNPDDLNDCAKLMG
;
A
#
# COMPACT_ATOMS: atom_id res chain seq x y z
N MET A 1 8.57 -17.32 -15.37
CA MET A 1 9.18 -16.23 -16.15
C MET A 1 8.30 -14.97 -16.29
N ALA A 2 7.04 -14.93 -15.81
CA ALA A 2 6.14 -13.77 -15.99
C ALA A 2 6.14 -12.74 -14.83
N LEU A 3 6.54 -13.15 -13.62
CA LEU A 3 6.62 -12.30 -12.43
C LEU A 3 7.53 -11.06 -12.58
N PRO A 4 8.73 -11.18 -13.22
CA PRO A 4 9.62 -10.03 -13.45
C PRO A 4 8.95 -8.93 -14.26
N LEU A 5 8.14 -9.30 -15.26
CA LEU A 5 7.49 -8.37 -16.17
C LEU A 5 6.44 -7.50 -15.48
N LEU A 6 5.66 -8.07 -14.55
CA LEU A 6 4.69 -7.29 -13.78
C LEU A 6 5.42 -6.26 -12.91
N ILE A 7 6.43 -6.70 -12.15
CA ILE A 7 7.20 -5.81 -11.27
C ILE A 7 7.88 -4.69 -12.07
N GLU A 8 8.41 -5.03 -13.26
CA GLU A 8 9.00 -4.07 -14.18
C GLU A 8 7.98 -3.02 -14.66
N HIS A 9 6.82 -3.43 -15.16
CA HIS A 9 5.77 -2.46 -15.56
C HIS A 9 5.29 -1.59 -14.40
N LEU A 10 5.14 -2.15 -13.18
CA LEU A 10 4.78 -1.36 -12.01
C LEU A 10 5.85 -0.31 -11.67
N ARG A 11 7.12 -0.68 -11.81
CA ARG A 11 8.27 0.23 -11.63
C ARG A 11 8.29 1.32 -12.70
N GLU A 12 8.08 0.96 -13.96
CA GLU A 12 8.02 1.92 -15.08
C GLU A 12 6.88 2.92 -14.88
N TYR A 13 5.70 2.43 -14.48
CA TYR A 13 4.55 3.27 -14.17
C TYR A 13 4.86 4.25 -13.02
N HIS A 14 5.48 3.77 -11.94
CA HIS A 14 5.91 4.62 -10.84
C HIS A 14 6.90 5.70 -11.31
N GLN A 15 7.92 5.34 -12.08
CA GLN A 15 8.89 6.29 -12.63
C GLN A 15 8.23 7.32 -13.55
N TRP A 16 7.29 6.90 -14.40
CA TRP A 16 6.53 7.80 -15.26
C TRP A 16 5.72 8.82 -14.44
N ARG A 17 5.03 8.36 -13.39
CA ARG A 17 4.29 9.27 -12.48
C ARG A 17 5.20 10.29 -11.81
N VAL A 18 6.36 9.87 -11.31
CA VAL A 18 7.35 10.76 -10.70
C VAL A 18 7.85 11.81 -11.71
N ARG A 19 8.11 11.40 -12.97
CA ARG A 19 8.49 12.34 -14.03
C ARG A 19 7.41 13.39 -14.28
N ILE A 20 6.14 13.00 -14.29
CA ILE A 20 5.02 13.96 -14.45
C ILE A 20 4.94 14.91 -13.27
N ALA A 21 4.99 14.40 -12.03
CA ALA A 21 4.95 15.26 -10.84
C ALA A 21 6.06 16.31 -10.86
N ASN A 22 7.28 15.89 -11.22
CA ASN A 22 8.43 16.78 -11.34
C ASN A 22 8.25 17.82 -12.46
N ALA A 23 7.71 17.43 -13.61
CA ALA A 23 7.44 18.36 -14.70
C ALA A 23 6.40 19.43 -14.30
N VAL A 24 5.33 19.03 -13.61
CA VAL A 24 4.32 19.97 -13.10
C VAL A 24 4.91 20.92 -12.07
N ASP A 25 5.75 20.43 -11.15
CA ASP A 25 6.45 21.25 -10.17
C ASP A 25 7.41 22.26 -10.82
N GLN A 26 8.18 21.82 -11.84
CA GLN A 26 9.08 22.71 -12.59
C GLN A 26 8.32 23.81 -13.32
N ILE A 27 7.19 23.49 -13.95
CA ILE A 27 6.34 24.50 -14.59
C ILE A 27 5.82 25.50 -13.55
N ALA A 28 5.39 25.02 -12.37
CA ALA A 28 4.93 25.89 -11.30
C ALA A 28 6.04 26.84 -10.82
N LYS A 29 7.27 26.34 -10.64
CA LYS A 29 8.44 27.14 -10.25
C LYS A 29 8.84 28.18 -11.30
N LEU A 30 8.96 27.76 -12.56
CA LEU A 30 9.26 28.68 -13.67
C LEU A 30 8.20 29.78 -13.81
N SER A 31 6.94 29.46 -13.54
CA SER A 31 5.85 30.45 -13.57
C SER A 31 5.96 31.49 -12.46
N VAL A 32 6.59 31.15 -11.32
CA VAL A 32 6.92 32.10 -10.25
C VAL A 32 8.03 33.02 -10.74
N ASP A 33 9.12 32.45 -11.25
CA ASP A 33 10.31 33.21 -11.67
C ASP A 33 10.02 34.20 -12.80
N LEU A 34 9.07 33.86 -13.67
CA LEU A 34 8.71 34.65 -14.85
C LEU A 34 7.41 35.46 -14.68
N GLU A 35 6.75 35.38 -13.52
CA GLU A 35 5.48 36.06 -13.20
C GLU A 35 4.35 35.82 -14.24
N ILE A 36 4.33 34.64 -14.89
CA ILE A 36 3.42 34.37 -16.02
C ILE A 36 2.03 33.91 -15.57
N LEU A 37 1.95 33.26 -14.39
CA LEU A 37 0.70 32.68 -13.90
C LEU A 37 0.20 33.38 -12.63
N PRO A 38 -1.13 33.51 -12.44
CA PRO A 38 -1.70 33.94 -11.18
C PRO A 38 -1.31 33.01 -10.02
N SER A 39 -1.13 33.58 -8.82
CA SER A 39 -0.77 32.85 -7.60
C SER A 39 -1.67 31.66 -7.29
N GLY A 40 -2.99 31.80 -7.53
CA GLY A 40 -3.94 30.70 -7.36
C GLY A 40 -3.69 29.50 -8.29
N THR A 41 -3.26 29.75 -9.52
CA THR A 41 -2.92 28.69 -10.49
C THR A 41 -1.63 27.99 -10.09
N MET A 42 -0.62 28.74 -9.64
CA MET A 42 0.65 28.18 -9.16
C MET A 42 0.44 27.26 -7.96
N LEU A 43 -0.37 27.68 -6.98
CA LEU A 43 -0.72 26.85 -5.82
C LEU A 43 -1.43 25.56 -6.22
N ARG A 44 -2.35 25.62 -7.20
CA ARG A 44 -3.04 24.44 -7.72
C ARG A 44 -2.05 23.47 -8.38
N MET A 45 -1.09 23.96 -9.16
CA MET A 45 -0.06 23.12 -9.78
C MET A 45 0.86 22.45 -8.76
N GLN A 46 1.28 23.19 -7.71
CA GLN A 46 2.07 22.62 -6.62
C GLN A 46 1.30 21.54 -5.85
N ASN A 47 0.00 21.75 -5.59
CA ASN A 47 -0.86 20.74 -4.99
C ASN A 47 -0.98 19.50 -5.87
N LEU A 48 -1.25 19.70 -7.17
CA LEU A 48 -1.36 18.62 -8.14
C LEU A 48 -0.06 17.81 -8.24
N SER A 49 1.10 18.47 -8.28
CA SER A 49 2.40 17.77 -8.27
C SER A 49 2.56 16.90 -7.02
N ARG A 50 2.23 17.43 -5.84
CA ARG A 50 2.29 16.67 -4.58
C ARG A 50 1.32 15.49 -4.57
N GLU A 51 0.11 15.66 -5.09
CA GLU A 51 -0.88 14.57 -5.21
C GLU A 51 -0.39 13.48 -6.17
N ILE A 52 0.13 13.84 -7.35
CA ILE A 52 0.68 12.88 -8.32
C ILE A 52 1.90 12.15 -7.75
N ALA A 53 2.76 12.85 -7.00
CA ALA A 53 3.93 12.24 -6.36
C ALA A 53 3.53 11.31 -5.21
N GLY A 54 2.53 11.70 -4.41
CA GLY A 54 2.09 10.97 -3.22
C GLY A 54 1.14 9.81 -3.47
N ASP A 55 0.57 9.72 -4.67
CA ASP A 55 -0.38 8.65 -4.99
C ASP A 55 0.26 7.25 -4.88
N GLN A 56 -0.50 6.27 -4.41
CA GLN A 56 -0.02 4.91 -4.16
C GLN A 56 -0.75 3.91 -5.04
N LEU A 57 0.01 3.02 -5.68
CA LEU A 57 -0.59 1.93 -6.44
C LEU A 57 -1.28 0.95 -5.47
N ARG A 58 -2.59 0.74 -5.64
CA ARG A 58 -3.35 -0.25 -4.89
C ARG A 58 -3.74 -1.41 -5.79
N ILE A 59 -3.42 -2.62 -5.34
CA ILE A 59 -3.78 -3.87 -6.01
C ILE A 59 -4.74 -4.62 -5.08
N SER A 60 -5.90 -5.01 -5.60
CA SER A 60 -6.93 -5.69 -4.83
C SER A 60 -7.20 -7.09 -5.38
N PHE A 61 -7.10 -8.10 -4.52
CA PHE A 61 -7.33 -9.50 -4.88
C PHE A 61 -8.72 -9.94 -4.42
N PHE A 62 -9.61 -10.21 -5.38
CA PHE A 62 -10.97 -10.68 -5.13
C PHE A 62 -11.22 -12.04 -5.80
N GLY A 63 -12.16 -12.80 -5.26
CA GLY A 63 -12.53 -14.11 -5.79
C GLY A 63 -13.10 -15.02 -4.71
N GLU A 64 -13.61 -16.17 -5.11
CA GLU A 64 -14.24 -17.14 -4.21
C GLU A 64 -13.30 -17.63 -3.11
N PHE A 65 -13.88 -18.04 -1.98
CA PHE A 65 -13.17 -18.60 -0.85
C PHE A 65 -12.25 -19.75 -1.28
N ALA A 66 -11.04 -19.80 -0.73
CA ALA A 66 -10.05 -20.86 -0.95
C ALA A 66 -9.59 -21.10 -2.41
N ARG A 67 -9.73 -20.13 -3.33
CA ARG A 67 -9.21 -20.24 -4.71
C ARG A 67 -7.79 -19.68 -4.92
N GLY A 68 -6.92 -19.80 -3.92
CA GLY A 68 -5.50 -19.47 -4.07
C GLY A 68 -5.13 -17.99 -4.08
N LYS A 69 -5.98 -17.07 -3.60
CA LYS A 69 -5.67 -15.63 -3.52
C LYS A 69 -4.43 -15.35 -2.66
N SER A 70 -4.35 -15.91 -1.46
CA SER A 70 -3.17 -15.77 -0.59
C SER A 70 -1.92 -16.37 -1.22
N GLU A 71 -2.06 -17.51 -1.92
CA GLU A 71 -0.93 -18.15 -2.61
C GLU A 71 -0.43 -17.28 -3.77
N LEU A 72 -1.33 -16.63 -4.50
CA LEU A 72 -0.97 -15.67 -5.54
C LEU A 72 -0.24 -14.46 -4.96
N ILE A 73 -0.67 -13.93 -3.80
CA ILE A 73 0.03 -12.85 -3.11
C ILE A 73 1.44 -13.29 -2.71
N ASN A 74 1.58 -14.48 -2.12
CA ASN A 74 2.89 -15.06 -1.77
C ASN A 74 3.79 -15.20 -3.00
N ALA A 75 3.27 -15.73 -4.11
CA ALA A 75 4.04 -15.90 -5.34
C ALA A 75 4.46 -14.56 -5.96
N LEU A 76 3.56 -13.56 -5.98
CA LEU A 76 3.78 -12.26 -6.62
C LEU A 76 4.73 -11.35 -5.84
N PHE A 77 4.65 -11.33 -4.51
CA PHE A 77 5.37 -10.34 -3.68
C PHE A 77 6.39 -10.93 -2.72
N PHE A 78 6.30 -12.22 -2.41
CA PHE A 78 7.10 -12.86 -1.36
C PHE A 78 7.83 -14.12 -1.82
N SER A 79 7.91 -14.37 -3.14
CA SER A 79 8.52 -15.57 -3.70
C SER A 79 9.99 -15.72 -3.35
N ASP A 80 10.71 -14.60 -3.23
CA ASP A 80 12.15 -14.57 -2.91
C ASP A 80 12.44 -14.66 -1.40
N LEU A 81 11.41 -14.58 -0.55
CA LEU A 81 11.58 -14.57 0.92
C LEU A 81 11.77 -15.99 1.50
N GLY A 82 11.60 -17.05 0.73
CA GLY A 82 11.78 -18.43 1.20
C GLY A 82 10.75 -18.90 2.26
N ALA A 83 9.80 -18.05 2.63
CA ALA A 83 8.71 -18.34 3.57
C ALA A 83 7.37 -17.83 3.01
N ARG A 84 6.29 -18.52 3.35
CA ARG A 84 4.91 -18.10 3.01
C ARG A 84 4.43 -17.11 4.06
N LEU A 85 4.46 -15.83 3.75
CA LEU A 85 4.08 -14.78 4.69
C LEU A 85 2.56 -14.76 4.92
N MET A 86 1.78 -14.83 3.84
CA MET A 86 0.32 -14.91 3.93
C MET A 86 -0.13 -16.36 4.17
N PRO A 87 -1.11 -16.61 5.06
CA PRO A 87 -1.65 -17.95 5.27
C PRO A 87 -2.30 -18.48 3.99
N SER A 88 -1.82 -19.64 3.51
CA SER A 88 -2.25 -20.27 2.25
C SER A 88 -2.40 -21.80 2.31
N GLY A 89 -2.30 -22.41 3.50
CA GLY A 89 -2.52 -23.85 3.70
C GLY A 89 -4.00 -24.28 3.55
N PRO A 90 -4.28 -25.59 3.50
CA PRO A 90 -5.67 -26.09 3.51
C PRO A 90 -6.45 -25.57 4.72
N GLY A 91 -7.53 -24.84 4.49
CA GLY A 91 -8.31 -24.18 5.55
C GLY A 91 -7.67 -22.93 6.17
N GLN A 92 -6.44 -22.60 5.81
CA GLN A 92 -5.73 -21.39 6.25
C GLN A 92 -5.78 -20.34 5.13
N THR A 93 -6.88 -19.60 5.07
CA THR A 93 -7.05 -18.43 4.17
C THR A 93 -7.52 -17.23 4.98
N THR A 94 -7.20 -16.03 4.51
CA THR A 94 -7.68 -14.79 5.13
C THR A 94 -9.20 -14.69 5.00
N MET A 95 -9.92 -14.77 6.12
CA MET A 95 -11.38 -14.55 6.18
C MET A 95 -11.75 -13.08 6.40
N CYS A 96 -10.80 -12.29 6.91
CA CYS A 96 -10.94 -10.85 7.10
C CYS A 96 -10.29 -10.11 5.91
N PRO A 97 -10.77 -8.90 5.57
CA PRO A 97 -10.02 -8.01 4.69
C PRO A 97 -8.62 -7.76 5.27
N VAL A 98 -7.59 -7.98 4.47
CA VAL A 98 -6.18 -7.73 4.84
C VAL A 98 -5.61 -6.72 3.86
N GLU A 99 -4.89 -5.74 4.39
CA GLU A 99 -4.14 -4.77 3.61
C GLU A 99 -2.66 -4.87 3.97
N ILE A 100 -1.82 -4.90 2.95
CA ILE A 100 -0.37 -4.83 3.08
C ILE A 100 0.03 -3.45 2.60
N THR A 101 0.67 -2.67 3.47
CA THR A 101 1.03 -1.29 3.19
C THR A 101 2.54 -1.09 3.34
N TYR A 102 3.06 -0.11 2.62
CA TYR A 102 4.44 0.36 2.75
C TYR A 102 4.43 1.77 3.32
N GLY A 103 5.33 2.05 4.27
CA GLY A 103 5.44 3.35 4.91
C GLY A 103 6.67 3.45 5.82
N LEU A 104 6.80 4.59 6.50
CA LEU A 104 7.92 4.88 7.41
C LEU A 104 7.73 4.30 8.82
N ALA A 105 6.53 3.80 9.13
CA ALA A 105 6.25 3.20 10.42
C ALA A 105 6.99 1.87 10.59
N PRO A 106 7.35 1.48 11.83
CA PRO A 106 7.91 0.16 12.08
C PRO A 106 7.00 -0.96 11.57
N PRO A 107 7.58 -2.02 10.96
CA PRO A 107 6.81 -3.15 10.47
C PRO A 107 6.01 -3.78 11.61
N SER A 108 4.70 -3.90 11.40
CA SER A 108 3.78 -4.39 12.43
C SER A 108 2.53 -5.01 11.81
N LEU A 109 2.00 -6.03 12.49
CA LEU A 109 0.66 -6.55 12.27
C LEU A 109 -0.32 -5.69 13.06
N GLN A 110 -1.27 -5.09 12.35
CA GLN A 110 -2.28 -4.21 12.92
C GLN A 110 -3.64 -4.91 12.86
N LEU A 111 -4.21 -5.21 14.02
CA LEU A 111 -5.48 -5.91 14.13
C LEU A 111 -6.56 -4.97 14.67
N LEU A 112 -7.63 -4.84 13.90
CA LEU A 112 -8.84 -4.15 14.35
C LEU A 112 -9.78 -5.18 15.00
N PRO A 113 -10.08 -5.06 16.29
CA PRO A 113 -10.94 -6.03 16.98
C PRO A 113 -12.32 -6.11 16.33
N ILE A 114 -12.89 -7.32 16.23
CA ILE A 114 -14.22 -7.55 15.63
C ILE A 114 -15.33 -6.73 16.31
N ARG A 115 -15.17 -6.43 17.60
CA ARG A 115 -16.11 -5.60 18.37
C ARG A 115 -16.21 -4.16 17.84
N SER A 116 -15.22 -3.67 17.09
CA SER A 116 -15.27 -2.33 16.46
C SER A 116 -16.46 -2.15 15.51
N ARG A 117 -17.05 -3.24 15.00
CA ARG A 117 -18.30 -3.21 14.22
C ARG A 117 -19.48 -2.54 14.94
N THR A 118 -19.49 -2.51 16.28
CA THR A 118 -20.59 -1.89 17.03
C THR A 118 -20.53 -0.36 17.01
N LEU A 119 -19.40 0.23 16.58
CA LEU A 119 -19.21 1.68 16.54
C LEU A 119 -19.97 2.36 15.38
N ASN A 120 -20.54 1.59 14.43
CA ASN A 120 -21.22 2.09 13.23
C ASN A 120 -20.42 3.11 12.40
N ASP A 121 -19.09 3.13 12.57
CA ASP A 121 -18.17 3.98 11.82
C ASP A 121 -17.73 3.30 10.52
N SER A 122 -17.38 4.10 9.51
CA SER A 122 -16.78 3.58 8.28
C SER A 122 -15.38 3.02 8.55
N ILE A 123 -14.96 2.03 7.76
CA ILE A 123 -13.61 1.44 7.86
C ILE A 123 -12.52 2.52 7.72
N GLU A 124 -12.72 3.50 6.83
CA GLU A 124 -11.79 4.63 6.67
C GLU A 124 -11.64 5.47 7.94
N LYS A 125 -12.74 5.68 8.67
CA LYS A 125 -12.72 6.40 9.94
C LYS A 125 -12.05 5.56 11.03
N LEU A 126 -12.34 4.26 11.10
CA LEU A 126 -11.72 3.33 12.05
C LEU A 126 -10.21 3.21 11.84
N LYS A 127 -9.72 3.22 10.60
CA LYS A 127 -8.27 3.25 10.27
C LYS A 127 -7.54 4.47 10.81
N LYS A 128 -8.22 5.63 10.88
CA LYS A 128 -7.61 6.87 11.42
C LYS A 128 -7.52 6.88 12.94
N ASN A 129 -8.24 6.00 13.63
CA ASN A 129 -8.26 5.93 15.08
C ASN A 129 -7.29 4.85 15.60
N SER A 130 -6.00 5.20 15.69
CA SER A 130 -4.94 4.27 16.13
C SER A 130 -5.20 3.62 17.49
N GLY A 131 -5.97 4.27 18.38
CA GLY A 131 -6.30 3.74 19.70
C GLY A 131 -7.22 2.50 19.68
N LEU A 132 -7.87 2.21 18.56
CA LEU A 132 -8.71 1.01 18.40
C LEU A 132 -7.92 -0.23 17.93
N TRP A 133 -6.68 -0.04 17.48
CA TRP A 133 -5.88 -1.09 16.86
C TRP A 133 -4.97 -1.74 17.88
N THR A 134 -4.81 -3.06 17.75
CA THR A 134 -3.78 -3.81 18.47
C THR A 134 -2.59 -4.00 17.55
N PHE A 135 -1.40 -3.71 18.04
CA PHE A 135 -0.15 -3.76 17.28
C PHE A 135 0.71 -4.92 17.76
N SER A 136 1.14 -5.77 16.84
CA SER A 136 2.18 -6.78 17.09
C SER A 136 3.38 -6.45 16.20
N PRO A 137 4.58 -6.21 16.75
CA PRO A 137 5.76 -5.91 15.95
C PRO A 137 6.10 -7.11 15.05
N LEU A 138 6.52 -6.83 13.82
CA LEU A 138 7.04 -7.83 12.90
C LEU A 138 8.55 -7.65 12.78
N ASN A 139 9.30 -8.74 12.81
CA ASN A 139 10.74 -8.72 12.59
C ASN A 139 11.05 -9.11 11.14
N PRO A 140 11.45 -8.17 10.25
CA PRO A 140 11.75 -8.49 8.85
C PRO A 140 12.89 -9.51 8.68
N ASP A 141 13.78 -9.61 9.67
CA ASP A 141 14.90 -10.55 9.65
C ASP A 141 14.50 -11.97 10.08
N ASP A 142 13.32 -12.13 10.69
CA ASP A 142 12.74 -13.43 11.06
C ASP A 142 11.38 -13.65 10.38
N LEU A 143 11.46 -14.14 9.14
CA LEU A 143 10.29 -14.41 8.32
C LEU A 143 9.42 -15.56 8.86
N ASN A 144 10.00 -16.49 9.62
CA ASN A 144 9.24 -17.57 10.24
C ASN A 144 8.39 -17.07 11.39
N ASP A 145 8.92 -16.16 12.20
CA ASP A 145 8.15 -15.47 13.24
C ASP A 145 7.02 -14.63 12.65
N CYS A 146 7.32 -13.88 11.58
CA CYS A 146 6.30 -13.12 10.85
C CYS A 146 5.18 -14.02 10.31
N ALA A 147 5.51 -15.16 9.68
CA ALA A 147 4.52 -16.10 9.16
C ALA A 147 3.67 -16.71 10.29
N LYS A 148 4.25 -16.99 11.45
CA LYS A 148 3.51 -17.47 12.63
C LYS A 148 2.52 -16.44 13.17
N LEU A 149 2.90 -15.16 13.17
CA LEU A 149 2.01 -14.09 13.63
C LEU A 149 0.84 -13.84 12.66
N MET A 150 0.99 -14.19 11.38
CA MET A 150 -0.05 -14.00 10.35
C MET A 150 -0.99 -15.19 10.15
N GLY A 151 -0.66 -16.38 10.69
CA GLY A 151 -1.44 -17.62 10.56
C GLY A 151 -2.28 -17.94 11.80
#